data_AF-A0A4Y2K9D9-F1
#
_entry.id   AF-A0A4Y2K9D9-F1
#
_cell.length_a   1.000
_cell.length_b   1.000
_cell.length_c   1.000
_cell.angle_alpha   90.00
_cell.angle_beta   90.00
_cell.angle_gamma   90.00
#
_symmetry.space_group_name_H-M   'P 1'
#
loop_
_entity.id
_entity.type
_entity.pdbx_description
1 polymer ?
#
loop_
_entity_poly.entity_id
_entity_poly.type
_entity_poly.pdbx_seq_one_letter_code
_entity_poly.pdbx_strand_id
1 'polypeptide(L)'
;MPKKNIFSVSLCKNIDTVFKMPNPSPVEGESPAKDLDVSTTSTRSQKIPTESLSKVAGVSSVELLINQIIDFNLEPDVSENLISLLQELIKIYVNKSRDIKAGVQDSIVEKVISPFIKLFQDRETVHLSNIFYLKSRQTDITERQYQAKIRDCESTIESLKGKLRIINTELVEYEHDFKESSKSLIETTKQVKSLITKAAPTFSEVTSRPVVARASVPAQHGNHVLLLRPKKESTSEDNRKRIEIALTTRNSPARISRISKVSTGGLIIEAPTPEDLQALEDEIACVPALEEQFDISRPKRRRPQIILIGVPNEVDMDRLLKCLAAKNHFLCDTANKPLFEINFP
;
A
#
# COMPACT_ATOMS: atom_id res chain seq x y z
N MET A 1 -16.65 -3.29 -34.33
CA MET A 1 -15.25 -3.28 -33.82
C MET A 1 -15.22 -2.54 -32.48
N PRO A 2 -15.40 -3.20 -31.32
CA PRO A 2 -15.34 -2.50 -30.04
C PRO A 2 -13.88 -2.41 -29.56
N LYS A 3 -13.46 -1.19 -29.18
CA LYS A 3 -12.15 -0.92 -28.58
C LYS A 3 -12.03 -1.68 -27.26
N LYS A 4 -11.17 -2.69 -27.22
CA LYS A 4 -10.81 -3.43 -26.00
C LYS A 4 -10.20 -2.47 -24.98
N ASN A 5 -10.66 -2.56 -23.72
CA ASN A 5 -10.12 -1.86 -22.57
C ASN A 5 -8.60 -2.10 -22.45
N ILE A 6 -7.81 -1.04 -22.67
CA ILE A 6 -6.34 -1.05 -22.68
C ILE A 6 -5.76 -1.15 -21.25
N PHE A 7 -6.57 -0.84 -20.23
CA PHE A 7 -6.10 -0.74 -18.84
C PHE A 7 -5.86 -2.10 -18.16
N SER A 8 -6.75 -3.08 -18.37
CA SER A 8 -6.61 -4.42 -17.77
C SER A 8 -5.50 -5.25 -18.42
N VAL A 9 -5.22 -5.00 -19.71
CA VAL A 9 -4.13 -5.67 -20.44
C VAL A 9 -2.74 -5.15 -20.02
N SER A 10 -2.66 -3.90 -19.56
CA SER A 10 -1.40 -3.28 -19.10
C SER A 10 -0.89 -3.90 -17.79
N LEU A 11 -1.79 -4.21 -16.86
CA LEU A 11 -1.41 -4.81 -15.57
C LEU A 11 -1.03 -6.29 -15.67
N CYS A 12 -1.64 -7.04 -16.59
CA CYS A 12 -1.29 -8.44 -16.82
C CYS A 12 0.03 -8.66 -17.56
N LYS A 13 0.58 -7.66 -18.26
CA LYS A 13 1.83 -7.79 -19.03
C LYS A 13 3.10 -7.48 -18.24
N ASN A 14 2.98 -6.89 -17.06
CA ASN A 14 4.13 -6.44 -16.25
C ASN A 14 4.41 -7.34 -15.04
N ILE A 15 3.78 -8.51 -14.95
CA ILE A 15 4.07 -9.49 -13.90
C ILE A 15 4.59 -10.75 -14.59
N ASP A 16 5.89 -10.75 -14.87
CA ASP A 16 6.62 -11.98 -15.19
C ASP A 16 6.54 -12.92 -13.98
N THR A 17 5.70 -13.95 -14.09
CA THR A 17 5.52 -15.00 -13.06
C THR A 17 6.41 -16.20 -13.32
N VAL A 18 7.66 -15.95 -13.75
CA VAL A 18 8.68 -17.00 -13.88
C VAL A 18 9.92 -16.58 -13.12
N PHE A 19 9.94 -16.91 -11.83
CA PHE A 19 11.19 -16.94 -11.08
C PHE A 19 11.89 -18.27 -11.42
N LYS A 20 12.73 -18.25 -12.46
CA LYS A 20 13.64 -19.37 -12.75
C LYS A 20 14.72 -19.36 -11.67
N MET A 21 14.71 -20.34 -10.76
CA MET A 21 15.89 -20.63 -9.97
C MET A 21 17.06 -20.95 -10.91
N PRO A 22 18.27 -20.41 -10.66
CA PRO A 22 19.47 -20.92 -11.32
C PRO A 22 19.58 -22.41 -10.95
N ASN A 23 19.45 -23.28 -11.95
CA ASN A 23 19.85 -24.67 -11.77
C ASN A 23 21.34 -24.67 -11.38
N PRO A 24 21.76 -25.41 -10.35
CA PRO A 24 23.17 -25.71 -10.16
C PRO A 24 23.58 -26.57 -11.36
N SER A 25 24.21 -25.95 -12.35
CA SER A 25 24.79 -26.67 -13.47
C SER A 25 25.84 -27.67 -12.97
N PRO A 26 25.91 -28.88 -13.56
CA PRO A 26 26.99 -29.80 -13.31
C PRO A 26 28.29 -29.22 -13.90
N VAL A 27 29.36 -29.28 -13.11
CA VAL A 27 30.70 -28.89 -13.52
C VAL A 27 31.33 -30.06 -14.29
N GLU A 28 31.42 -29.94 -15.61
CA GLU A 28 32.46 -30.45 -16.53
C GLU A 28 32.24 -29.67 -17.84
N GLY A 29 33.17 -29.12 -18.61
CA GLY A 29 34.62 -29.01 -18.65
C GLY A 29 34.95 -28.14 -19.88
N GLU A 30 36.24 -27.89 -20.12
CA GLU A 30 36.83 -27.12 -21.23
C GLU A 30 37.03 -25.60 -21.04
N SER A 31 38.27 -25.29 -20.64
CA SER A 31 38.94 -24.00 -20.82
C SER A 31 39.08 -23.63 -22.31
N PRO A 32 39.39 -22.36 -22.58
CA PRO A 32 40.60 -22.11 -23.36
C PRO A 32 41.58 -21.20 -22.61
N ALA A 33 42.85 -21.54 -22.78
CA ALA A 33 44.02 -20.93 -22.17
C ALA A 33 44.12 -19.41 -22.36
N LYS A 34 44.70 -18.74 -21.37
CA LYS A 34 45.70 -17.68 -21.56
C LYS A 34 46.51 -17.46 -20.28
N ASP A 35 47.81 -17.35 -20.51
CA ASP A 35 48.94 -17.25 -19.59
C ASP A 35 48.74 -16.32 -18.39
N LEU A 36 49.14 -16.81 -17.21
CA LEU A 36 49.85 -15.99 -16.24
C LEU A 36 50.79 -16.87 -15.41
N ASP A 37 52.08 -16.69 -15.64
CA ASP A 37 53.18 -17.19 -14.82
C ASP A 37 53.01 -16.79 -13.35
N VAL A 38 52.90 -17.76 -12.46
CA VAL A 38 53.44 -17.68 -11.10
C VAL A 38 54.07 -19.03 -10.78
N SER A 39 55.39 -19.04 -10.67
CA SER A 39 56.18 -20.14 -10.15
C SER A 39 55.78 -20.48 -8.73
N THR A 40 55.28 -21.70 -8.52
CA THR A 40 55.47 -22.46 -7.29
C THR A 40 55.85 -23.88 -7.71
N THR A 41 57.13 -24.21 -7.54
CA THR A 41 57.70 -25.54 -7.70
C THR A 41 57.00 -26.54 -6.78
N SER A 42 56.06 -27.33 -7.31
CA SER A 42 55.59 -28.55 -6.64
C SER A 42 56.39 -29.73 -7.17
N THR A 43 57.28 -30.23 -6.33
CA THR A 43 57.90 -31.56 -6.49
C THR A 43 56.78 -32.59 -6.46
N ARG A 44 56.38 -33.07 -7.63
CA ARG A 44 55.42 -34.16 -7.77
C ARG A 44 56.02 -35.42 -7.14
N SER A 45 55.62 -35.73 -5.90
CA SER A 45 55.93 -37.00 -5.23
C SER A 45 55.36 -38.15 -6.07
N GLN A 46 56.20 -38.74 -6.91
CA GLN A 46 55.81 -39.90 -7.72
C GLN A 46 55.61 -41.10 -6.79
N LYS A 47 54.46 -41.78 -6.92
CA LYS A 47 54.23 -43.08 -6.27
C LYS A 47 55.32 -44.06 -6.65
N ILE A 48 55.79 -44.84 -5.69
CA ILE A 48 56.78 -45.89 -5.92
C ILE A 48 56.05 -47.10 -6.54
N PRO A 49 56.38 -47.49 -7.78
CA PRO A 49 55.76 -48.65 -8.42
C PRO A 49 55.98 -49.93 -7.58
N THR A 50 54.94 -50.75 -7.43
CA THR A 50 54.98 -51.98 -6.62
C THR A 50 56.06 -52.96 -7.10
N GLU A 51 56.44 -52.92 -8.38
CA GLU A 51 57.52 -53.73 -8.99
C GLU A 51 58.93 -53.25 -8.62
N SER A 52 59.07 -52.04 -8.06
CA SER A 52 60.35 -51.41 -7.69
C SER A 52 60.64 -51.42 -6.19
N LEU A 53 59.81 -52.11 -5.40
CA LEU A 53 59.98 -52.18 -3.94
C LEU A 53 61.31 -52.83 -3.56
N SER A 54 61.98 -52.24 -2.56
CA SER A 54 63.28 -52.69 -2.09
C SER A 54 63.21 -54.11 -1.50
N LYS A 55 64.28 -54.90 -1.73
CA LYS A 55 64.46 -56.23 -1.11
C LYS A 55 65.00 -56.16 0.33
N VAL A 56 65.32 -54.96 0.82
CA VAL A 56 65.78 -54.75 2.21
C VAL A 56 64.58 -54.86 3.16
N ALA A 57 64.72 -55.65 4.22
CA ALA A 57 63.66 -55.82 5.23
C ALA A 57 63.21 -54.47 5.81
N GLY A 58 61.91 -54.34 6.12
CA GLY A 58 61.30 -53.08 6.57
C GLY A 58 61.16 -51.98 5.51
N VAL A 59 62.03 -51.91 4.49
CA VAL A 59 62.02 -50.81 3.49
C VAL A 59 60.78 -50.88 2.60
N SER A 60 60.40 -52.06 2.13
CA SER A 60 59.20 -52.25 1.29
C SER A 60 57.92 -51.80 2.02
N SER A 61 57.85 -52.04 3.32
CA SER A 61 56.73 -51.63 4.18
C SER A 61 56.67 -50.12 4.36
N VAL A 62 57.82 -49.44 4.45
CA VAL A 62 57.90 -47.97 4.50
C VAL A 62 57.53 -47.35 3.16
N GLU A 63 57.96 -47.94 2.04
CA GLU A 63 57.59 -47.51 0.68
C GLU A 63 56.07 -47.63 0.44
N LEU A 64 55.43 -48.69 0.96
CA LEU A 64 53.97 -48.83 0.95
C LEU A 64 53.27 -47.75 1.79
N LEU A 65 53.82 -47.39 2.96
CA LEU A 65 53.29 -46.31 3.78
C LEU A 65 53.41 -44.94 3.09
N ILE A 66 54.50 -44.69 2.37
CA ILE A 66 54.66 -43.47 1.55
C ILE A 66 53.56 -43.41 0.49
N ASN A 67 53.29 -44.51 -0.22
CA ASN A 67 52.21 -44.57 -1.20
C ASN A 67 50.83 -44.33 -0.56
N GLN A 68 50.59 -44.86 0.65
CA GLN A 68 49.35 -44.60 1.40
C GLN A 68 49.20 -43.12 1.79
N ILE A 69 50.27 -42.46 2.25
CA ILE A 69 50.25 -41.03 2.58
C ILE A 69 49.94 -40.18 1.33
N ILE A 70 50.51 -40.53 0.18
CA ILE A 70 50.20 -39.87 -1.10
C ILE A 70 48.70 -40.06 -1.43
N ASP A 71 48.16 -41.26 -1.18
CA ASP A 71 46.75 -41.56 -1.43
C ASP A 71 45.77 -40.87 -0.47
N PHE A 72 46.20 -40.53 0.74
CA PHE A 72 45.37 -39.80 1.68
C PHE A 72 45.12 -38.35 1.27
N ASN A 73 45.92 -37.81 0.35
CA ASN A 73 45.75 -36.45 -0.17
C ASN A 73 45.68 -35.40 0.96
N LEU A 74 46.54 -35.59 1.97
CA LEU A 74 46.76 -34.66 3.08
C LEU A 74 47.22 -33.30 2.55
N GLU A 75 47.21 -32.29 3.42
CA GLU A 75 47.79 -30.99 3.13
C GLU A 75 49.25 -31.15 2.62
N PRO A 76 49.64 -30.47 1.52
CA PRO A 76 50.92 -30.70 0.85
C PRO A 76 52.11 -30.67 1.81
N ASP A 77 52.20 -29.65 2.67
CA ASP A 77 53.28 -29.48 3.65
C ASP A 77 53.35 -30.63 4.66
N VAL A 78 52.20 -31.16 5.10
CA VAL A 78 52.14 -32.29 6.03
C VAL A 78 52.57 -33.57 5.32
N SER A 79 52.09 -33.77 4.08
CA SER A 79 52.46 -34.93 3.27
C SER A 79 53.96 -34.95 2.96
N GLU A 80 54.54 -33.81 2.57
CA GLU A 80 55.95 -33.68 2.22
C GLU A 80 56.85 -33.93 3.43
N ASN A 81 56.47 -33.40 4.60
CA ASN A 81 57.20 -33.63 5.85
C ASN A 81 57.17 -35.11 6.28
N LEU A 82 56.01 -35.77 6.21
CA LEU A 82 55.88 -37.19 6.55
C LEU A 82 56.66 -38.07 5.56
N ILE A 83 56.57 -37.80 4.26
CA ILE A 83 57.30 -38.52 3.22
C ILE A 83 58.81 -38.34 3.39
N SER A 84 59.27 -37.13 3.68
CA SER A 84 60.68 -36.82 3.97
C SER A 84 61.22 -37.66 5.13
N LEU A 85 60.51 -37.71 6.25
CA LEU A 85 60.90 -38.50 7.43
C LEU A 85 60.95 -40.02 7.12
N LEU A 86 60.00 -40.53 6.33
CA LEU A 86 60.01 -41.93 5.90
C LEU A 86 61.14 -42.23 4.92
N GLN A 87 61.49 -41.29 4.04
CA GLN A 87 62.65 -41.42 3.15
C GLN A 87 63.98 -41.42 3.91
N GLU A 88 64.11 -40.62 4.98
CA GLU A 88 65.27 -40.70 5.88
C GLU A 88 65.35 -42.05 6.59
N LEU A 89 64.21 -42.59 7.03
CA LEU A 89 64.15 -43.91 7.63
C LEU A 89 64.58 -45.02 6.65
N ILE A 90 64.15 -44.94 5.38
CA ILE A 90 64.61 -45.84 4.32
C ILE A 90 66.14 -45.77 4.18
N LYS A 91 66.72 -44.56 4.12
CA LYS A 91 68.18 -44.39 4.04
C LYS A 91 68.89 -45.05 5.22
N ILE A 92 68.35 -44.94 6.44
CA ILE A 92 68.90 -45.59 7.63
C ILE A 92 68.86 -47.12 7.50
N TYR A 93 67.71 -47.69 7.08
CA TYR A 93 67.56 -49.14 6.94
C TYR A 93 68.48 -49.74 5.87
N VAL A 94 68.69 -49.03 4.76
CA VAL A 94 69.63 -49.45 3.71
C VAL A 94 71.08 -49.39 4.21
N ASN A 95 71.49 -48.25 4.78
CA ASN A 95 72.87 -48.02 5.21
C ASN A 95 73.31 -48.87 6.41
N LYS A 96 72.37 -49.19 7.32
CA LYS A 96 72.62 -49.97 8.55
C LYS A 96 71.95 -51.35 8.53
N SER A 97 71.70 -51.90 7.34
CA SER A 97 71.00 -53.18 7.14
C SER A 97 71.64 -54.38 7.87
N ARG A 98 72.94 -54.32 8.18
CA ARG A 98 73.66 -55.35 8.95
C ARG A 98 73.66 -55.10 10.46
N ASP A 99 73.45 -53.85 10.89
CA ASP A 99 73.49 -53.45 12.31
C ASP A 99 72.12 -53.57 12.98
N ILE A 100 71.04 -53.43 12.22
CA ILE A 100 69.66 -53.50 12.70
C ILE A 100 69.05 -54.81 12.22
N LYS A 101 68.59 -55.64 13.16
CA LYS A 101 67.89 -56.89 12.82
C LYS A 101 66.60 -56.58 12.06
N ALA A 102 66.35 -57.32 10.97
CA ALA A 102 65.13 -57.22 10.16
C ALA A 102 63.84 -57.19 11.00
N GLY A 103 63.70 -58.09 11.98
CA GLY A 103 62.51 -58.12 12.86
C GLY A 103 62.32 -56.86 13.73
N VAL A 104 63.39 -56.10 14.01
CA VAL A 104 63.29 -54.80 14.69
C VAL A 104 62.82 -53.71 13.73
N GLN A 105 63.28 -53.75 12.47
CA GLN A 105 62.82 -52.83 11.41
C GLN A 105 61.33 -53.01 11.17
N ASP A 106 60.89 -54.25 10.95
CA ASP A 106 59.47 -54.56 10.74
C ASP A 106 58.63 -54.18 11.97
N SER A 107 59.11 -54.46 13.18
CA SER A 107 58.42 -54.11 14.42
C SER A 107 58.24 -52.59 14.60
N ILE A 108 59.22 -51.77 14.20
CA ILE A 108 59.10 -50.30 14.28
C ILE A 108 58.04 -49.81 13.28
N VAL A 109 58.09 -50.31 12.05
CA VAL A 109 57.15 -49.91 10.99
C VAL A 109 55.71 -50.32 11.34
N GLU A 110 55.51 -51.56 11.78
CA GLU A 110 54.19 -52.11 12.07
C GLU A 110 53.59 -51.57 13.38
N LYS A 111 54.38 -51.49 14.45
CA LYS A 111 53.84 -51.14 15.79
C LYS A 111 53.86 -49.66 16.10
N VAL A 112 54.68 -48.87 15.42
CA VAL A 112 54.82 -47.44 15.70
C VAL A 112 54.33 -46.64 14.51
N ILE A 113 54.96 -46.78 13.35
CA ILE A 113 54.75 -45.86 12.23
C ILE A 113 53.35 -46.03 11.62
N SER A 114 52.92 -47.27 11.34
CA SER A 114 51.62 -47.53 10.73
C SER A 114 50.43 -47.04 11.60
N PRO A 115 50.39 -47.31 12.92
CA PRO A 115 49.36 -46.76 13.81
C PRO A 115 49.32 -45.23 13.85
N PHE A 116 50.48 -44.57 13.82
CA PHE A 116 50.55 -43.11 13.79
C PHE A 116 49.95 -42.54 12.51
N ILE A 117 50.30 -43.10 11.35
CA ILE A 117 49.75 -42.70 10.06
C ILE A 117 48.23 -42.90 10.02
N LYS A 118 47.74 -44.04 10.53
CA LYS A 118 46.31 -44.33 10.61
C LYS A 118 45.55 -43.34 11.49
N LEU A 119 46.15 -42.88 12.60
CA LEU A 119 45.54 -41.87 13.47
C LEU A 119 45.31 -40.53 12.74
N PHE A 120 46.24 -40.12 11.88
CA PHE A 120 46.06 -38.91 11.06
C PHE A 120 44.91 -39.08 10.06
N GLN A 121 44.86 -40.22 9.37
CA GLN A 121 43.79 -40.55 8.43
C GLN A 121 42.40 -40.56 9.10
N ASP A 122 42.29 -41.22 10.26
CA ASP A 122 41.02 -41.33 10.99
C ASP A 122 40.54 -39.95 11.45
N ARG A 123 41.43 -39.09 11.94
CA ARG A 123 41.08 -37.70 12.33
C ARG A 123 40.60 -36.88 11.15
N GLU A 124 41.29 -36.92 10.03
CA GLU A 124 40.91 -36.17 8.83
C GLU A 124 39.54 -36.61 8.31
N THR A 125 39.29 -37.92 8.28
CA THR A 125 38.00 -38.50 7.89
C THR A 125 36.86 -38.00 8.79
N VAL A 126 37.09 -37.94 10.11
CA VAL A 126 36.12 -37.39 11.08
C VAL A 126 35.88 -35.89 10.86
N HIS A 127 36.92 -35.11 10.56
CA HIS A 127 36.77 -33.68 10.30
C HIS A 127 36.01 -33.41 8.99
N LEU A 128 36.32 -34.13 7.91
CA LEU A 128 35.63 -34.02 6.62
C LEU A 128 34.15 -34.39 6.72
N SER A 129 33.84 -35.49 7.41
CA SER A 129 32.45 -35.91 7.64
C SER A 129 31.67 -34.88 8.47
N ASN A 130 32.29 -34.31 9.51
CA ASN A 130 31.68 -33.21 10.27
C ASN A 130 31.44 -31.95 9.43
N ILE A 131 32.39 -31.55 8.58
CA ILE A 131 32.23 -30.41 7.67
C ILE A 131 31.06 -30.66 6.71
N PHE A 132 30.97 -31.86 6.14
CA PHE A 132 29.87 -32.23 5.24
C PHE A 132 28.51 -32.20 5.96
N TYR A 133 28.44 -32.74 7.18
CA TYR A 133 27.23 -32.70 8.01
C TYR A 133 26.80 -31.26 8.34
N LEU A 134 27.74 -30.39 8.72
CA LEU A 134 27.43 -28.99 9.03
C LEU A 134 26.97 -28.21 7.79
N LYS A 135 27.65 -28.40 6.64
CA LYS A 135 27.28 -27.76 5.37
C LYS A 135 25.89 -28.19 4.91
N SER A 136 25.59 -29.48 4.93
CA SER A 136 24.27 -30.00 4.52
C SER A 136 23.14 -29.49 5.40
N ARG A 137 23.35 -29.40 6.72
CA ARG A 137 22.36 -28.88 7.66
C ARG A 137 22.06 -27.39 7.47
N GLN A 138 23.08 -26.57 7.20
CA GLN A 138 22.91 -25.13 7.02
C GLN A 138 22.12 -24.80 5.75
N THR A 139 22.41 -25.49 4.64
CA THR A 139 21.72 -25.29 3.35
C THR A 139 20.26 -25.75 3.41
N ASP A 140 19.98 -26.92 4.00
CA ASP A 140 18.63 -27.50 4.04
C ASP A 140 17.66 -26.68 4.91
N ILE A 141 18.13 -26.10 6.03
CA ILE A 141 17.28 -25.30 6.91
C ILE A 141 16.90 -23.96 6.26
N THR A 142 17.86 -23.23 5.68
CA THR A 142 17.57 -21.94 5.04
C THR A 142 16.73 -22.11 3.79
N GLU A 143 17.04 -23.10 2.95
CA GLU A 143 16.27 -23.38 1.74
C GLU A 143 14.80 -23.71 2.07
N ARG A 144 14.55 -24.58 3.06
CA ARG A 144 13.17 -24.90 3.51
C ARG A 144 12.44 -23.68 4.04
N GLN A 145 13.11 -22.80 4.79
CA GLN A 145 12.50 -21.58 5.30
C GLN A 145 12.10 -20.63 4.17
N TYR A 146 12.96 -20.43 3.16
CA TYR A 146 12.62 -19.62 2.00
C TYR A 146 11.50 -20.25 1.17
N GLN A 147 11.53 -21.55 0.92
CA GLN A 147 10.45 -22.26 0.22
C GLN A 147 9.11 -22.17 0.96
N ALA A 148 9.10 -22.21 2.29
CA ALA A 148 7.89 -22.01 3.08
C ALA A 148 7.34 -20.59 2.92
N LYS A 149 8.20 -19.57 2.97
CA LYS A 149 7.80 -18.17 2.75
C LYS A 149 7.28 -17.93 1.33
N ILE A 150 7.89 -18.56 0.32
CA ILE A 150 7.42 -18.48 -1.07
C ILE A 150 5.98 -19.02 -1.18
N ARG A 151 5.72 -20.21 -0.62
CA ARG A 151 4.37 -20.80 -0.62
C ARG A 151 3.33 -19.94 0.09
N ASP A 152 3.69 -19.30 1.20
CA ASP A 152 2.81 -18.39 1.93
C ASP A 152 2.47 -17.12 1.11
N CYS A 153 3.49 -16.55 0.45
CA CYS A 153 3.29 -15.45 -0.49
C CYS A 153 2.40 -15.84 -1.67
N GLU A 154 2.62 -17.01 -2.27
CA GLU A 154 1.80 -17.53 -3.38
C GLU A 154 0.34 -17.72 -2.95
N SER A 155 0.10 -18.27 -1.75
CA SER A 155 -1.24 -18.41 -1.18
C SER A 155 -1.94 -17.06 -1.00
N THR A 156 -1.21 -16.07 -0.50
CA THR A 156 -1.72 -14.70 -0.32
C THR A 156 -2.07 -14.05 -1.66
N ILE A 157 -1.21 -14.20 -2.67
CA ILE A 157 -1.46 -13.69 -4.03
C ILE A 157 -2.72 -14.31 -4.61
N GLU A 158 -2.91 -15.63 -4.47
CA GLU A 158 -4.08 -16.29 -5.04
C GLU A 158 -5.37 -15.88 -4.30
N SER A 159 -5.32 -15.69 -2.98
CA SER A 159 -6.43 -15.14 -2.20
C SER A 159 -6.82 -13.73 -2.68
N LEU A 160 -5.84 -12.85 -2.87
CA LEU A 160 -6.08 -11.48 -3.35
C LEU A 160 -6.63 -11.46 -4.78
N LYS A 161 -6.13 -12.33 -5.67
CA LYS A 161 -6.69 -12.51 -7.02
C LYS A 161 -8.15 -12.95 -6.96
N GLY A 162 -8.49 -13.88 -6.06
CA GLY A 162 -9.87 -14.31 -5.83
C GLY A 162 -10.78 -13.15 -5.43
N LYS A 163 -10.36 -12.36 -4.42
CA LYS A 163 -11.10 -11.16 -3.98
C LYS A 163 -11.27 -10.14 -5.11
N LEU A 164 -10.22 -9.90 -5.89
CA LEU A 164 -10.27 -8.97 -7.02
C LEU A 164 -11.26 -9.42 -8.10
N ARG A 165 -11.34 -10.73 -8.39
CA ARG A 165 -12.33 -11.26 -9.35
C ARG A 165 -13.75 -11.03 -8.87
N ILE A 166 -14.03 -11.25 -7.59
CA ILE A 166 -15.37 -11.04 -7.01
C ILE A 166 -15.78 -9.57 -7.14
N ILE A 167 -14.94 -8.65 -6.65
CA ILE A 167 -15.20 -7.20 -6.74
C ILE A 167 -15.38 -6.76 -8.20
N ASN A 168 -14.59 -7.31 -9.12
CA ASN A 168 -14.73 -6.98 -10.53
C ASN A 168 -16.05 -7.47 -11.12
N THR A 169 -16.57 -8.63 -10.70
CA THR A 169 -17.90 -9.10 -11.10
C THR A 169 -18.99 -8.18 -10.55
N GLU A 170 -18.94 -7.84 -9.25
CA GLU A 170 -19.88 -6.91 -8.62
C GLU A 170 -19.89 -5.54 -9.32
N LEU A 171 -18.71 -5.01 -9.68
CA LEU A 171 -18.59 -3.75 -10.40
C LEU A 171 -19.27 -3.80 -11.78
N VAL A 172 -19.15 -4.91 -12.49
CA VAL A 172 -19.81 -5.11 -13.79
C VAL A 172 -21.33 -5.18 -13.64
N GLU A 173 -21.83 -5.81 -12.58
CA GLU A 173 -23.26 -5.84 -12.25
C GLU A 173 -23.78 -4.43 -11.94
N TYR A 174 -23.07 -3.67 -11.10
CA TYR A 174 -23.43 -2.27 -10.81
C TYR A 174 -23.42 -1.38 -12.06
N GLU A 175 -22.45 -1.56 -12.96
CA GLU A 175 -22.41 -0.82 -14.23
C GLU A 175 -23.63 -1.14 -15.11
N HIS A 176 -24.04 -2.41 -15.14
CA HIS A 176 -25.24 -2.85 -15.85
C HIS A 176 -26.50 -2.19 -15.28
N ASP A 177 -26.71 -2.29 -13.96
CA ASP A 177 -27.89 -1.75 -13.27
C ASP A 177 -27.97 -0.23 -13.38
N PHE A 178 -26.82 0.45 -13.31
CA PHE A 178 -26.73 1.89 -13.53
C PHE A 178 -27.15 2.28 -14.95
N LYS A 179 -26.68 1.52 -15.94
CA LYS A 179 -27.02 1.76 -17.35
C LYS A 179 -28.50 1.52 -17.64
N GLU A 180 -29.09 0.52 -17.01
CA GLU A 180 -30.54 0.25 -17.10
C GLU A 180 -31.35 1.37 -16.44
N SER A 181 -30.97 1.77 -15.22
CA SER A 181 -31.59 2.89 -14.49
C SER A 181 -31.51 4.20 -15.28
N SER A 182 -30.35 4.48 -15.90
CA SER A 182 -30.15 5.66 -16.74
C SER A 182 -31.07 5.68 -17.96
N LYS A 183 -31.23 4.54 -18.66
CA LYS A 183 -32.18 4.42 -19.77
C LYS A 183 -33.62 4.66 -19.32
N SER A 184 -34.02 4.05 -18.21
CA SER A 184 -35.37 4.22 -17.65
C SER A 184 -35.65 5.69 -17.32
N LEU A 185 -34.72 6.37 -16.64
CA LEU A 185 -34.86 7.80 -16.32
C LEU A 185 -34.99 8.68 -17.57
N ILE A 186 -34.21 8.41 -18.62
CA ILE A 186 -34.31 9.13 -19.90
C ILE A 186 -35.69 8.92 -20.51
N GLU A 187 -36.23 7.71 -20.45
CA GLU A 187 -37.57 7.39 -20.95
C GLU A 187 -38.67 8.10 -20.15
N THR A 188 -38.62 8.04 -18.82
CA THR A 188 -39.55 8.78 -17.95
C THR A 188 -39.49 10.28 -18.23
N THR A 189 -38.28 10.83 -18.40
CA THR A 189 -38.10 12.25 -18.73
C THR A 189 -38.74 12.60 -20.08
N LYS A 190 -38.64 11.73 -21.09
CA LYS A 190 -39.33 11.92 -22.39
C LYS A 190 -40.85 11.88 -22.22
N GLN A 191 -41.38 10.95 -21.43
CA GLN A 191 -42.82 10.86 -21.14
C GLN A 191 -43.32 12.11 -20.43
N VAL A 192 -42.63 12.57 -19.38
CA VAL A 192 -42.96 13.81 -18.66
C VAL A 192 -42.91 15.01 -19.59
N LYS A 193 -41.88 15.14 -20.43
CA LYS A 193 -41.82 16.21 -21.45
C LYS A 193 -43.01 16.17 -22.38
N SER A 194 -43.44 14.99 -22.83
CA SER A 194 -44.63 14.83 -23.69
C SER A 194 -45.93 15.23 -22.97
N LEU A 195 -46.06 14.91 -21.68
CA LEU A 195 -47.21 15.33 -20.88
C LEU A 195 -47.24 16.85 -20.70
N ILE A 196 -46.09 17.48 -20.45
CA ILE A 196 -45.98 18.94 -20.34
C ILE A 196 -46.36 19.61 -21.67
N THR A 197 -45.88 19.12 -22.81
CA THR A 197 -46.28 19.69 -24.12
C THR A 197 -47.75 19.46 -24.44
N LYS A 198 -48.36 18.35 -24.02
CA LYS A 198 -49.81 18.13 -24.15
C LYS A 198 -50.64 19.00 -23.20
N ALA A 199 -50.13 19.30 -22.01
CA ALA A 199 -50.79 20.14 -21.02
C ALA A 199 -50.51 21.64 -21.21
N ALA A 200 -49.60 22.01 -22.12
CA ALA A 200 -49.32 23.40 -22.44
C ALA A 200 -50.54 24.00 -23.13
N PRO A 201 -51.15 25.06 -22.57
CA PRO A 201 -52.35 25.65 -23.13
C PRO A 201 -52.04 26.25 -24.50
N THR A 202 -52.97 26.03 -25.43
CA THR A 202 -52.86 26.54 -26.79
C THR A 202 -53.04 28.07 -26.78
N PHE A 203 -52.49 28.80 -27.75
CA PHE A 203 -52.57 30.27 -27.79
C PHE A 203 -54.01 30.81 -27.67
N SER A 204 -55.01 30.09 -28.19
CA SER A 204 -56.44 30.43 -28.04
C SER A 204 -57.00 30.19 -26.63
N GLU A 205 -56.49 29.22 -25.88
CA GLU A 205 -56.88 28.95 -24.48
C GLU A 205 -56.27 29.96 -23.51
N VAL A 206 -55.09 30.51 -23.83
CA VAL A 206 -54.45 31.55 -23.01
C VAL A 206 -55.16 32.89 -23.17
N THR A 207 -55.63 33.22 -24.38
CA THR A 207 -56.33 34.49 -24.67
C THR A 207 -57.78 34.54 -24.17
N SER A 208 -58.37 33.39 -23.82
CA SER A 208 -59.75 33.29 -23.32
C SER A 208 -59.86 33.21 -21.78
N ARG A 209 -58.74 33.21 -21.04
CA ARG A 209 -58.76 33.15 -19.56
C ARG A 209 -58.86 34.54 -18.93
N PRO A 210 -59.70 34.73 -17.88
CA PRO A 210 -59.72 35.98 -17.13
C PRO A 210 -58.40 36.16 -16.37
N VAL A 211 -57.82 37.36 -16.48
CA VAL A 211 -56.56 37.73 -15.82
C VAL A 211 -56.80 37.86 -14.32
N VAL A 212 -56.47 36.82 -13.56
CA VAL A 212 -56.33 36.91 -12.11
C VAL A 212 -54.87 37.29 -11.83
N ALA A 213 -54.67 38.47 -11.24
CA ALA A 213 -53.36 38.93 -10.80
C ALA A 213 -52.70 37.88 -9.89
N ARG A 214 -51.56 37.33 -10.32
CA ARG A 214 -50.76 36.42 -9.50
C ARG A 214 -50.29 37.20 -8.27
N ALA A 215 -50.75 36.80 -7.09
CA ALA A 215 -50.12 37.19 -5.84
C ALA A 215 -48.68 36.66 -5.84
N SER A 216 -47.70 37.55 -5.72
CA SER A 216 -46.31 37.17 -5.46
C SER A 216 -46.25 36.51 -4.10
N VAL A 217 -46.00 35.20 -4.07
CA VAL A 217 -45.66 34.47 -2.84
C VAL A 217 -44.35 35.05 -2.32
N PRO A 218 -44.30 35.67 -1.13
CA PRO A 218 -43.02 36.02 -0.54
C PRO A 218 -42.30 34.72 -0.19
N ALA A 219 -41.09 34.55 -0.74
CA ALA A 219 -40.20 33.49 -0.30
C ALA A 219 -39.96 33.70 1.20
N GLN A 220 -40.47 32.80 2.04
CA GLN A 220 -40.09 32.77 3.45
C GLN A 220 -38.59 32.50 3.50
N HIS A 221 -37.80 33.56 3.74
CA HIS A 221 -36.36 33.44 3.89
C HIS A 221 -36.05 32.58 5.11
N GLY A 222 -35.19 31.57 4.93
CA GLY A 222 -34.90 30.55 5.93
C GLY A 222 -34.54 31.15 7.30
N ASN A 223 -34.99 30.48 8.36
CA ASN A 223 -34.72 30.90 9.74
C ASN A 223 -33.30 30.55 10.20
N HIS A 224 -32.59 29.71 9.47
CA HIS A 224 -31.29 29.15 9.85
C HIS A 224 -30.20 29.70 8.92
N VAL A 225 -29.44 30.68 9.42
CA VAL A 225 -28.47 31.43 8.63
C VAL A 225 -27.14 31.53 9.38
N LEU A 226 -26.04 31.28 8.67
CA LEU A 226 -24.67 31.43 9.14
C LEU A 226 -23.99 32.55 8.35
N LEU A 227 -23.36 33.49 9.05
CA LEU A 227 -22.60 34.59 8.44
C LEU A 227 -21.11 34.35 8.63
N LEU A 228 -20.39 34.24 7.52
CA LEU A 228 -18.94 34.21 7.48
C LEU A 228 -18.41 35.57 7.03
N ARG A 229 -17.57 36.18 7.85
CA ARG A 229 -16.84 37.40 7.50
C ARG A 229 -15.35 37.08 7.38
N PRO A 230 -14.69 37.37 6.26
CA PRO A 230 -13.26 37.15 6.17
C PRO A 230 -12.52 38.14 7.06
N LYS A 231 -11.49 37.68 7.78
CA LYS A 231 -10.63 38.50 8.64
C LYS A 231 -9.71 39.43 7.83
N LYS A 232 -9.51 39.13 6.54
CA LYS A 232 -8.77 39.95 5.58
C LYS A 232 -9.63 40.22 4.35
N GLU A 233 -9.49 41.39 3.74
CA GLU A 233 -10.21 41.72 2.50
C GLU A 233 -9.91 40.66 1.42
N SER A 234 -10.99 40.15 0.83
CA SER A 234 -10.96 39.06 -0.14
C SER A 234 -12.20 39.13 -1.01
N THR A 235 -12.19 38.42 -2.15
CA THR A 235 -13.35 38.39 -3.04
C THR A 235 -14.36 37.34 -2.56
N SER A 236 -15.66 37.65 -2.68
CA SER A 236 -16.72 36.70 -2.27
C SER A 236 -16.74 35.43 -3.13
N GLU A 237 -16.26 35.49 -4.38
CA GLU A 237 -16.20 34.32 -5.26
C GLU A 237 -15.09 33.35 -4.86
N ASP A 238 -13.90 33.85 -4.51
CA ASP A 238 -12.80 33.01 -4.05
C ASP A 238 -13.13 32.36 -2.72
N ASN A 239 -13.72 33.13 -1.79
CA ASN A 239 -14.17 32.60 -0.50
C ASN A 239 -15.25 31.53 -0.68
N ARG A 240 -16.16 31.72 -1.64
CA ARG A 240 -17.20 30.74 -1.94
C ARG A 240 -16.60 29.43 -2.42
N LYS A 241 -15.65 29.49 -3.37
CA LYS A 241 -14.94 28.31 -3.87
C LYS A 241 -14.18 27.59 -2.76
N ARG A 242 -13.53 28.33 -1.85
CA ARG A 242 -12.80 27.75 -0.71
C ARG A 242 -13.73 26.95 0.21
N ILE A 243 -14.90 27.49 0.52
CA ILE A 243 -15.89 26.81 1.34
C ILE A 243 -16.47 25.60 0.59
N GLU A 244 -16.84 25.75 -0.68
CA GLU A 244 -17.35 24.64 -1.49
C GLU A 244 -16.34 23.48 -1.60
N ILE A 245 -15.05 23.79 -1.82
CA ILE A 245 -13.98 22.79 -1.85
C ILE A 245 -13.83 22.12 -0.48
N ALA A 246 -13.77 22.89 0.61
CA ALA A 246 -13.60 22.34 1.96
C ALA A 246 -14.76 21.39 2.35
N LEU A 247 -16.00 21.77 2.04
CA LEU A 247 -17.18 20.95 2.31
C LEU A 247 -17.25 19.70 1.43
N THR A 248 -16.86 19.81 0.14
CA THR A 248 -16.83 18.67 -0.79
C THR A 248 -15.73 17.68 -0.43
N THR A 249 -14.52 18.16 -0.10
CA THR A 249 -13.38 17.30 0.25
C THR A 249 -13.63 16.51 1.54
N ARG A 250 -14.36 17.09 2.50
CA ARG A 250 -14.69 16.41 3.76
C ARG A 250 -15.98 15.57 3.71
N ASN A 251 -16.68 15.56 2.57
CA ASN A 251 -17.97 14.89 2.40
C ASN A 251 -18.98 15.29 3.50
N SER A 252 -19.14 16.61 3.68
CA SER A 252 -20.06 17.20 4.65
C SER A 252 -21.48 16.63 4.53
N PRO A 253 -22.09 16.10 5.61
CA PRO A 253 -23.51 15.76 5.64
C PRO A 253 -24.44 17.00 5.65
N ALA A 254 -23.91 18.20 5.92
CA ALA A 254 -24.74 19.40 6.11
C ALA A 254 -25.38 19.86 4.80
N ARG A 255 -26.72 19.99 4.80
CA ARG A 255 -27.45 20.46 3.62
C ARG A 255 -27.42 21.98 3.54
N ILE A 256 -27.05 22.51 2.38
CA ILE A 256 -27.06 23.95 2.11
C ILE A 256 -28.22 24.29 1.17
N SER A 257 -29.05 25.25 1.58
CA SER A 257 -30.12 25.80 0.73
C SER A 257 -29.59 26.87 -0.22
N ARG A 258 -28.73 27.77 0.29
CA ARG A 258 -28.22 28.90 -0.49
C ARG A 258 -26.93 29.46 0.08
N ILE A 259 -26.04 29.91 -0.80
CA ILE A 259 -24.89 30.75 -0.44
C ILE A 259 -25.04 32.12 -1.13
N SER A 260 -25.07 33.18 -0.32
CA SER A 260 -25.24 34.57 -0.76
C SER A 260 -24.01 35.41 -0.43
N LYS A 261 -23.69 36.38 -1.29
CA LYS A 261 -22.56 37.31 -1.07
C LYS A 261 -22.92 38.42 -0.10
N VAL A 262 -21.94 38.84 0.70
CA VAL A 262 -22.00 40.01 1.60
C VAL A 262 -20.87 40.96 1.24
N SER A 263 -20.96 42.20 1.70
CA SER A 263 -19.87 43.18 1.62
C SER A 263 -18.54 42.60 2.13
N THR A 264 -17.43 43.19 1.67
CA THR A 264 -16.06 42.85 2.08
C THR A 264 -15.69 41.37 1.93
N GLY A 265 -16.26 40.68 0.93
CA GLY A 265 -15.97 39.28 0.65
C GLY A 265 -16.67 38.27 1.57
N GLY A 266 -17.58 38.73 2.44
CA GLY A 266 -18.35 37.86 3.33
C GLY A 266 -19.37 36.98 2.60
N LEU A 267 -19.83 35.94 3.30
CA LEU A 267 -20.78 34.97 2.80
C LEU A 267 -21.87 34.68 3.82
N ILE A 268 -23.10 34.57 3.32
CA ILE A 268 -24.27 34.10 4.08
C ILE A 268 -24.60 32.70 3.57
N ILE A 269 -24.64 31.73 4.48
CA ILE A 269 -25.05 30.36 4.17
C ILE A 269 -26.40 30.10 4.84
N GLU A 270 -27.39 29.72 4.05
CA GLU A 270 -28.73 29.33 4.51
C GLU A 270 -28.81 27.81 4.56
N ALA A 271 -29.24 27.27 5.70
CA ALA A 271 -29.47 25.85 5.92
C ALA A 271 -30.99 25.57 6.04
N PRO A 272 -31.46 24.38 5.65
CA PRO A 272 -32.88 24.04 5.72
C PRO A 272 -33.34 23.73 7.15
N THR A 273 -32.44 23.23 8.02
CA THR A 273 -32.73 22.86 9.41
C THR A 273 -31.72 23.50 10.37
N PRO A 274 -32.06 23.69 11.66
CA PRO A 274 -31.11 24.16 12.65
C PRO A 274 -30.00 23.13 12.94
N GLU A 275 -30.28 21.84 12.76
CA GLU A 275 -29.30 20.76 12.88
C GLU A 275 -28.24 20.85 11.78
N ASP A 276 -28.67 21.08 10.53
CA ASP A 276 -27.76 21.31 9.39
C ASP A 276 -26.89 22.55 9.60
N LEU A 277 -27.45 23.60 10.22
CA LEU A 277 -26.71 24.83 10.55
C LEU A 277 -25.60 24.57 11.58
N GLN A 278 -25.90 23.76 12.60
CA GLN A 278 -24.92 23.39 13.63
C GLN A 278 -23.82 22.51 13.04
N ALA A 279 -24.18 21.50 12.25
CA ALA A 279 -23.21 20.64 11.58
C ALA A 279 -22.26 21.46 10.68
N LEU A 280 -22.79 22.44 9.94
CA LEU A 280 -22.00 23.34 9.12
C LEU A 280 -21.03 24.19 9.95
N GLU A 281 -21.47 24.71 11.09
CA GLU A 281 -20.62 25.49 12.01
C GLU A 281 -19.47 24.64 12.57
N ASP A 282 -19.78 23.41 13.03
CA ASP A 282 -18.80 22.47 13.58
C ASP A 282 -17.78 22.02 12.52
N GLU A 283 -18.22 21.84 11.28
CA GLU A 283 -17.33 21.47 10.17
C GLU A 283 -16.37 22.58 9.78
N ILE A 284 -16.86 23.82 9.71
CA ILE A 284 -16.00 24.96 9.39
C ILE A 284 -14.98 25.17 10.53
N ALA A 285 -15.38 24.96 11.79
CA ALA A 285 -14.47 24.97 12.92
C ALA A 285 -13.43 23.84 12.87
N CYS A 286 -13.78 22.66 12.33
CA CYS A 286 -12.85 21.55 12.13
C CYS A 286 -11.82 21.76 11.00
N VAL A 287 -11.86 22.90 10.29
CA VAL A 287 -10.92 23.24 9.22
C VAL A 287 -10.05 24.42 9.66
N PRO A 288 -8.79 24.18 10.09
CA PRO A 288 -7.91 25.24 10.60
C PRO A 288 -7.72 26.40 9.61
N ALA A 289 -7.65 26.09 8.31
CA ALA A 289 -7.51 27.10 7.25
C ALA A 289 -8.73 28.03 7.11
N LEU A 290 -9.93 27.58 7.49
CA LEU A 290 -11.15 28.38 7.46
C LEU A 290 -11.38 29.11 8.78
N GLU A 291 -11.09 28.46 9.91
CA GLU A 291 -11.16 29.07 11.24
C GLU A 291 -10.20 30.27 11.39
N GLU A 292 -8.98 30.16 10.86
CA GLU A 292 -8.01 31.27 10.87
C GLU A 292 -8.40 32.41 9.92
N GLN A 293 -9.18 32.12 8.87
CA GLN A 293 -9.49 33.07 7.80
C GLN A 293 -10.85 33.77 7.97
N PHE A 294 -11.81 33.16 8.66
CA PHE A 294 -13.18 33.66 8.79
C PHE A 294 -13.60 33.83 10.25
N ASP A 295 -14.36 34.89 10.52
CA ASP A 295 -15.16 35.06 11.72
C ASP A 295 -16.58 34.55 11.43
N ILE A 296 -16.98 33.53 12.18
CA ILE A 296 -18.29 32.88 12.06
C ILE A 296 -19.24 33.52 13.08
N SER A 297 -20.43 33.90 12.63
CA SER A 297 -21.45 34.43 13.52
C SER A 297 -22.84 34.07 13.05
N ARG A 298 -23.77 33.92 14.00
CA ARG A 298 -25.20 33.80 13.71
C ARG A 298 -25.82 35.20 13.68
N PRO A 299 -26.26 35.70 12.51
CA PRO A 299 -26.87 37.02 12.44
C PRO A 299 -28.18 37.04 13.23
N LYS A 300 -28.26 37.92 14.23
CA LYS A 300 -29.49 38.14 14.98
C LYS A 300 -30.47 38.88 14.08
N ARG A 301 -31.70 38.34 13.93
CA ARG A 301 -32.78 39.08 13.27
C ARG A 301 -33.05 40.36 14.04
N ARG A 302 -33.00 41.49 13.34
CA ARG A 302 -33.46 42.76 13.90
C ARG A 302 -34.97 42.67 14.12
N ARG A 303 -35.47 43.23 15.22
CA ARG A 303 -36.90 43.47 15.41
C ARG A 303 -37.19 44.85 14.82
N PRO A 304 -37.70 44.95 13.58
CA PRO A 304 -37.99 46.24 13.00
C PRO A 304 -39.05 46.95 13.85
N GLN A 305 -38.83 48.23 14.11
CA GLN A 305 -39.78 49.10 14.79
C GLN A 305 -40.21 50.19 13.80
N ILE A 306 -41.52 50.38 13.69
CA ILE A 306 -42.10 51.42 12.84
C ILE A 306 -42.80 52.40 13.78
N ILE A 307 -42.43 53.67 13.69
CA ILE A 307 -43.05 54.75 14.48
C ILE A 307 -44.09 55.42 13.60
N LEU A 308 -45.35 55.36 14.00
CA LEU A 308 -46.46 56.05 13.33
C LEU A 308 -46.65 57.42 14.00
N ILE A 309 -46.39 58.49 13.25
CA ILE A 309 -46.52 59.88 13.72
C ILE A 309 -47.86 60.44 13.24
N GLY A 310 -48.56 61.20 14.10
CA GLY A 310 -49.82 61.86 13.74
C GLY A 310 -51.07 60.99 13.90
N VAL A 311 -51.02 59.98 14.77
CA VAL A 311 -52.21 59.19 15.13
C VAL A 311 -53.09 60.03 16.08
N PRO A 312 -54.39 60.25 15.78
CA PRO A 312 -55.29 60.99 16.68
C PRO A 312 -55.43 60.30 18.04
N ASN A 313 -55.48 61.07 19.13
CA ASN A 313 -55.59 60.56 20.51
C ASN A 313 -56.87 59.74 20.78
N GLU A 314 -57.87 59.85 19.90
CA GLU A 314 -59.14 59.11 19.98
C GLU A 314 -59.03 57.66 19.47
N VAL A 315 -57.94 57.32 18.78
CA VAL A 315 -57.73 55.98 18.24
C VAL A 315 -57.20 55.08 19.34
N ASP A 316 -57.98 54.08 19.71
CA ASP A 316 -57.57 53.05 20.65
C ASP A 316 -56.58 52.04 20.02
N MET A 317 -55.69 51.51 20.86
CA MET A 317 -54.66 50.54 20.47
C MET A 317 -55.28 49.31 19.77
N ASP A 318 -56.39 48.79 20.32
CA ASP A 318 -57.06 47.59 19.81
C ASP A 318 -57.69 47.83 18.42
N ARG A 319 -58.30 48.99 18.20
CA ARG A 319 -58.83 49.39 16.89
C ARG A 319 -57.72 49.55 15.86
N LEU A 320 -56.59 50.18 16.22
CA LEU A 320 -55.46 50.32 15.31
C LEU A 320 -54.88 48.94 14.94
N LEU A 321 -54.72 48.05 15.93
CA LEU A 321 -54.27 46.67 15.73
C LEU A 321 -55.18 45.92 14.76
N LYS A 322 -56.49 45.93 15.01
CA LYS A 322 -57.48 45.25 14.16
C LYS A 322 -57.50 45.81 12.74
N CYS A 323 -57.43 47.13 12.58
CA CYS A 323 -57.42 47.76 11.26
C CYS A 323 -56.15 47.42 10.46
N LEU A 324 -54.98 47.42 11.11
CA LEU A 324 -53.72 47.05 10.46
C LEU A 324 -53.69 45.57 10.10
N ALA A 325 -54.15 44.70 11.00
CA ALA A 325 -54.27 43.27 10.76
C ALA A 325 -55.24 42.96 9.61
N ALA A 326 -56.42 43.58 9.59
CA ALA A 326 -57.45 43.37 8.57
C ALA A 326 -57.01 43.84 7.18
N LYS A 327 -56.22 44.92 7.10
CA LYS A 327 -55.75 45.46 5.81
C LYS A 327 -54.46 44.83 5.31
N ASN A 328 -53.71 44.13 6.16
CA ASN A 328 -52.42 43.55 5.80
C ASN A 328 -52.39 42.06 6.16
N HIS A 329 -52.68 41.21 5.19
CA HIS A 329 -52.63 39.76 5.35
C HIS A 329 -51.23 39.24 5.78
N PHE A 330 -50.15 39.99 5.46
CA PHE A 330 -48.78 39.63 5.83
C PHE A 330 -48.42 39.92 7.30
N LEU A 331 -49.22 40.72 8.00
CA LEU A 331 -48.98 41.07 9.40
C LEU A 331 -49.66 40.09 10.38
N CYS A 332 -50.30 39.04 9.86
CA CYS A 332 -50.94 38.01 10.66
C CYS A 332 -50.44 36.61 10.29
N ASP A 333 -50.47 35.68 11.23
CA ASP A 333 -50.19 34.26 11.00
C ASP A 333 -51.37 33.55 10.30
N THR A 334 -51.21 32.25 10.01
CA THR A 334 -52.26 31.41 9.41
C THR A 334 -53.50 31.23 10.29
N ALA A 335 -53.42 31.57 11.57
CA ALA A 335 -54.51 31.59 12.54
C ALA A 335 -55.06 33.00 12.80
N ASN A 336 -54.73 33.98 11.94
CA ASN A 336 -55.10 35.40 12.06
C ASN A 336 -54.62 36.09 13.34
N LYS A 337 -53.54 35.60 13.97
CA LYS A 337 -52.90 36.28 15.10
C LYS A 337 -51.90 37.32 14.58
N PRO A 338 -51.87 38.54 15.14
CA PRO A 338 -50.94 39.58 14.72
C PRO A 338 -49.50 39.15 15.01
N LEU A 339 -48.60 39.38 14.05
CA LEU A 339 -47.15 39.16 14.15
C LEU A 339 -46.40 40.42 14.62
N PHE A 340 -47.13 41.42 15.13
CA PHE A 340 -46.62 42.72 15.55
C PHE A 340 -47.30 43.15 16.85
N GLU A 341 -46.61 44.00 17.61
CA GLU A 341 -47.11 44.62 18.83
C GLU A 341 -47.19 46.13 18.61
N ILE A 342 -48.27 46.75 19.09
CA ILE A 342 -48.40 48.22 19.11
C ILE A 342 -48.17 48.67 20.53
N ASN A 343 -47.24 49.62 20.69
CA ASN A 343 -46.99 50.28 21.97
C ASN A 343 -47.34 51.76 21.79
N PHE A 344 -48.30 52.26 22.55
CA PHE A 344 -48.50 53.70 22.70
C PHE A 344 -47.55 54.20 23.80
N PRO A 345 -46.94 55.38 23.60
CA PRO A 345 -46.05 55.98 24.60
C PRO A 345 -46.78 56.35 25.90
#